data_AF-A0A4Q3Z4J7-F1
#
_entry.id   AF-A0A4Q3Z4J7-F1
#
_cell.length_a   1.000
_cell.length_b   1.000
_cell.length_c   1.000
_cell.angle_alpha   90.00
_cell.angle_beta   90.00
_cell.angle_gamma   90.00
#
_symmetry.space_group_name_H-M   'P 1'
#
loop_
_entity.id
_entity.type
_entity.pdbx_description
1 polymer ?
#
loop_
_entity_poly.entity_id
_entity_poly.type
_entity_poly.pdbx_seq_one_letter_code
_entity_poly.pdbx_strand_id
1 'polypeptide(L)' 'PLDEALRMASLYPAQALGVAETHGHLNRGARADFTVLSDALDIRSTWIGGQKVFG' A
#
# COMPACT_ATOMS: atom_id res chain seq x y z
N PRO A 1 -5.20 5.98 15.24
CA PRO A 1 -5.13 4.49 15.12
C PRO A 1 -4.23 4.10 13.95
N LEU A 2 -3.52 2.96 14.00
CA LEU A 2 -2.57 2.56 12.95
C LEU A 2 -3.27 2.33 11.60
N ASP A 3 -4.44 1.69 11.61
CA ASP A 3 -5.25 1.44 10.41
C ASP A 3 -5.64 2.73 9.68
N GLU A 4 -5.96 3.80 10.43
CA GLU A 4 -6.25 5.11 9.86
C GLU A 4 -4.99 5.76 9.26
N ALA A 5 -3.85 5.65 9.93
CA ALA A 5 -2.57 6.15 9.40
C ALA A 5 -2.19 5.45 8.08
N LEU A 6 -2.43 4.14 7.99
CA LEU A 6 -2.23 3.39 6.75
C LEU A 6 -3.18 3.87 5.64
N ARG A 7 -4.47 4.10 5.93
CA ARG A 7 -5.42 4.68 4.96
C ARG A 7 -5.01 6.08 4.50
N MET A 8 -4.51 6.93 5.40
CA MET A 8 -3.98 8.25 5.05
C MET A 8 -2.73 8.18 4.16
N ALA A 9 -1.91 7.14 4.31
CA ALA A 9 -0.71 6.93 3.51
C ALA A 9 -0.97 6.20 2.17
N SER A 10 -2.12 5.54 2.01
CA SER A 10 -2.43 4.73 0.81
C SER A 10 -3.75 5.09 0.14
N LEU A 11 -4.88 4.85 0.82
CA LEU A 11 -6.22 4.93 0.24
C LEU A 11 -6.65 6.38 -0.04
N TYR A 12 -6.47 7.29 0.91
CA TYR A 12 -6.94 8.67 0.75
C TYR A 12 -6.19 9.43 -0.34
N PRO A 13 -4.85 9.31 -0.49
CA PRO A 13 -4.16 9.85 -1.66
C PRO A 13 -4.68 9.27 -2.97
N ALA A 14 -4.93 7.96 -3.03
CA ALA A 14 -5.47 7.32 -4.23
C ALA A 14 -6.88 7.83 -4.58
N GLN A 15 -7.72 8.08 -3.58
CA GLN A 15 -9.05 8.67 -3.76
C GLN A 15 -8.96 10.13 -4.22
N ALA A 16 -8.10 10.93 -3.59
CA ALA A 16 -7.88 12.33 -3.95
C ALA A 16 -7.37 12.49 -5.40
N LEU A 17 -6.57 11.54 -5.87
CA LEU A 17 -6.05 11.48 -7.24
C LEU A 17 -7.00 10.78 -8.23
N GLY A 18 -8.12 10.22 -7.78
CA GLY A 18 -9.06 9.49 -8.65
C GLY A 18 -8.55 8.15 -9.18
N VAL A 19 -7.53 7.55 -8.54
CA VAL A 19 -6.91 6.27 -8.95
C VAL A 19 -7.21 5.12 -7.98
N ALA A 20 -8.14 5.31 -7.06
CA ALA A 20 -8.52 4.33 -6.04
C ALA A 20 -9.18 3.05 -6.57
N GLU A 21 -9.50 2.97 -7.87
CA GLU A 21 -9.92 1.71 -8.50
C GLU A 21 -8.77 0.67 -8.51
N THR A 22 -7.52 1.14 -8.60
CA THR A 22 -6.35 0.27 -8.79
C THR A 22 -5.25 0.46 -7.74
N HIS A 23 -5.27 1.55 -6.96
CA HIS A 23 -4.23 1.90 -5.98
C HIS A 23 -4.79 2.13 -4.56
N GLY A 24 -3.91 2.03 -3.56
CA GLY A 24 -4.22 2.41 -2.18
C GLY A 24 -4.88 1.33 -1.34
N HIS A 25 -5.17 0.16 -1.91
CA HIS A 25 -5.81 -0.98 -1.25
C HIS A 25 -5.33 -2.34 -1.81
N LEU A 26 -5.61 -3.43 -1.08
CA LEU A 26 -5.27 -4.81 -1.46
C LEU A 26 -6.53 -5.63 -1.76
N ASN A 27 -7.26 -5.24 -2.80
CA ASN A 27 -8.43 -5.99 -3.29
C ASN A 27 -8.11 -6.66 -4.63
N ARG A 28 -8.92 -7.64 -5.03
CA ARG A 28 -8.81 -8.25 -6.37
C ARG A 28 -8.93 -7.17 -7.46
N GLY A 29 -8.05 -7.22 -8.46
CA GLY A 29 -8.00 -6.24 -9.55
C GLY A 29 -7.12 -5.01 -9.27
N ALA A 30 -6.73 -4.77 -8.01
CA ALA A 30 -5.75 -3.74 -7.67
C ALA A 30 -4.34 -4.11 -8.17
N ARG A 31 -3.49 -3.10 -8.31
CA ARG A 31 -2.07 -3.32 -8.54
C ARG A 31 -1.45 -3.98 -7.30
N ALA A 32 -0.53 -4.91 -7.54
CA ALA A 32 0.26 -5.55 -6.48
C ALA A 32 1.40 -4.65 -6.02
N ASP A 33 1.05 -3.43 -5.60
CA ASP A 33 1.95 -2.40 -5.06
C ASP A 33 1.74 -2.34 -3.54
N PHE A 34 2.71 -2.81 -2.75
CA PHE A 34 2.58 -2.86 -1.28
C PHE A 34 3.91 -2.92 -0.54
N THR A 35 3.87 -2.54 0.74
CA THR A 35 4.99 -2.63 1.67
C THR A 35 4.66 -3.59 2.81
N VAL A 36 5.60 -4.46 3.15
CA VAL A 36 5.50 -5.38 4.29
C VAL A 36 6.21 -4.75 5.48
N LEU A 37 5.51 -4.64 6.60
CA LEU A 37 6.04 -4.05 7.84
C LEU A 37 6.27 -5.13 8.92
N SER A 38 7.22 -4.88 9.81
CA SER A 38 7.35 -5.61 11.08
C SER A 38 6.30 -5.16 12.10
N ASP A 39 6.17 -5.86 13.23
CA ASP A 39 5.33 -5.41 14.35
C ASP A 39 5.83 -4.08 14.97
N ALA A 40 7.10 -3.75 14.77
CA ALA A 40 7.70 -2.46 15.15
C ALA A 40 7.60 -1.39 14.03
N LEU A 41 6.88 -1.68 12.94
CA LEU A 41 6.70 -0.82 11.76
C LEU A 41 7.95 -0.57 10.92
N ASP A 42 8.98 -1.40 11.05
CA ASP A 42 10.12 -1.40 10.14
C ASP A 42 9.74 -1.97 8.78
N ILE A 43 10.29 -1.41 7.70
CA ILE A 43 10.08 -1.93 6.35
C ILE A 43 10.86 -3.23 6.16
N ARG A 44 10.15 -4.33 5.93
CA ARG A 44 10.74 -5.64 5.59
C ARG A 44 10.93 -5.83 4.10
N SER A 45 9.99 -5.37 3.28
CA SER A 45 10.12 -5.41 1.81
C SER A 45 9.11 -4.50 1.13
N THR A 46 9.44 -4.04 -0.08
CA THR A 46 8.52 -3.27 -0.94
C THR A 46 8.33 -4.00 -2.26
N TRP A 47 7.09 -4.03 -2.72
CA TRP A 47 6.66 -4.70 -3.94
C TRP A 47 6.00 -3.70 -4.87
N ILE A 48 6.37 -3.73 -6.14
CA ILE A 48 5.79 -2.90 -7.21
C ILE A 48 5.45 -3.83 -8.38
N GLY A 49 4.19 -3.84 -8.82
CA GLY A 49 3.69 -4.70 -9.88
C GLY A 49 3.83 -6.19 -9.54
N GLY A 50 3.82 -6.55 -8.26
CA GLY A 50 4.05 -7.92 -7.81
C GLY A 50 5.52 -8.36 -7.87
N GLN A 51 6.45 -7.45 -8.15
CA GLN A 51 7.89 -7.69 -8.07
C GLN A 51 8.46 -7.09 -6.81
N LYS A 52 9.29 -7.84 -6.08
CA LYS A 52 10.03 -7.31 -4.93
C LYS A 52 11.14 -6.38 -5.44
N VAL A 53 11.09 -5.11 -5.04
CA VAL A 53 12.07 -4.08 -5.42
C VAL A 53 12.98 -3.65 -4.25
N PHE A 54 12.58 -3.98 -3.03
CA PHE A 54 13.32 -3.71 -1.81
C PHE A 54 13.10 -4.83 -0.80
N GLY A 55 14.15 -5.18 -0.03
CA GLY A 55 14.15 -6.22 1.01
C GLY A 55 14.60 -7.60 0.54
#